data_AF-A0A2H3BDY4-F1
#
_entry.id   AF-A0A2H3BDY4-F1
#
_cell.length_a   1.000
_cell.length_b   1.000
_cell.length_c   1.000
_cell.angle_alpha   90.00
_cell.angle_beta   90.00
_cell.angle_gamma   90.00
#
_symmetry.space_group_name_H-M   'P 1'
#
loop_
_entity.id
_entity.type
_entity.pdbx_description
1 polymer ?
#
loop_
_entity_poly.entity_id
_entity_poly.type
_entity_poly.pdbx_seq_one_letter_code
_entity_poly.pdbx_strand_id
1 'polypeptide(L)'
;YVIDIDGTPVGEDVVEEMQAYARAIWYQLLHLGIAPGSWSEAVVNALNLYEFHMCRRFPLLSLCESTWKAFQICTDNYSSWFSK
;
A
#
# COMPACT_ATOMS: atom_id res chain seq x y z
N TYR A 1 7.55 -3.05 -9.80
CA TYR A 1 8.98 -3.11 -9.45
C TYR A 1 9.19 -2.23 -8.23
N VAL A 2 9.49 -2.80 -7.06
CA VAL A 2 9.66 -2.05 -5.81
C VAL A 2 11.15 -2.04 -5.47
N ILE A 3 11.69 -0.85 -5.26
CA ILE A 3 13.12 -0.62 -5.02
C ILE A 3 13.26 -0.05 -3.61
N ASP A 4 14.15 -0.58 -2.79
CA ASP A 4 14.44 -0.06 -1.44
C ASP A 4 15.21 1.28 -1.51
N ILE A 5 15.48 1.90 -0.36
CA ILE A 5 16.24 3.14 -0.19
C ILE A 5 17.64 3.04 -0.80
N ASP A 6 18.24 1.86 -0.75
CA ASP A 6 19.59 1.60 -1.26
C ASP A 6 19.61 1.23 -2.76
N GLY A 7 18.50 1.43 -3.48
CA GLY A 7 18.40 1.09 -4.91
C GLY A 7 18.40 -0.42 -5.18
N THR A 8 18.26 -1.23 -4.13
CA THR A 8 18.17 -2.70 -4.24
C THR A 8 16.72 -3.09 -4.55
N PRO A 9 16.48 -3.96 -5.54
CA PRO A 9 15.15 -4.52 -5.75
C PRO A 9 14.70 -5.23 -4.47
N VAL A 10 13.56 -4.82 -3.94
CA VAL A 10 12.91 -5.56 -2.86
C VAL A 10 12.63 -6.96 -3.41
N GLY A 11 13.07 -7.99 -2.69
CA GLY A 11 12.89 -9.39 -3.10
C GLY A 11 11.42 -9.68 -3.44
N GLU A 12 11.18 -10.53 -4.44
CA GLU A 12 9.82 -10.87 -4.87
C GLU A 12 8.97 -11.39 -3.70
N ASP A 13 9.59 -12.12 -2.77
CA ASP A 13 9.00 -12.60 -1.52
C ASP A 13 8.47 -11.46 -0.63
N VAL A 14 9.26 -10.40 -0.47
CA VAL A 14 8.88 -9.23 0.33
C VAL A 14 7.80 -8.41 -0.39
N VAL A 15 7.85 -8.32 -1.72
CA VAL A 15 6.80 -7.66 -2.52
C VAL A 15 5.47 -8.42 -2.40
N GLU A 16 5.49 -9.76 -2.46
CA GLU A 16 4.31 -10.59 -2.26
C GLU A 16 3.71 -10.40 -0.86
N GLU A 17 4.55 -10.36 0.18
CA GLU A 17 4.08 -10.11 1.55
C GLU A 17 3.45 -8.72 1.69
N MET A 18 4.08 -7.69 1.09
CA MET A 18 3.54 -6.33 1.07
C MET A 18 2.18 -6.26 0.37
N GLN A 19 2.04 -6.91 -0.79
CA GLN A 19 0.78 -6.95 -1.53
C GLN A 19 -0.32 -7.71 -0.76
N ALA A 20 0.02 -8.83 -0.12
CA ALA A 20 -0.91 -9.59 0.71
C ALA A 20 -1.41 -8.75 1.89
N TYR A 21 -0.50 -8.03 2.55
CA TYR A 21 -0.86 -7.16 3.67
C TYR A 21 -1.65 -5.92 3.22
N ALA A 22 -1.30 -5.31 2.09
CA ALA A 22 -2.06 -4.22 1.48
C ALA A 22 -3.52 -4.63 1.21
N ARG A 23 -3.75 -5.83 0.66
CA ARG A 23 -5.10 -6.37 0.45
C ARG A 23 -5.88 -6.51 1.76
N ALA A 24 -5.24 -6.97 2.83
CA ALA A 24 -5.89 -7.07 4.15
C ALA A 24 -6.36 -5.69 4.65
N ILE A 25 -5.56 -4.64 4.44
CA ILE A 25 -5.94 -3.26 4.76
C ILE A 25 -7.12 -2.81 3.87
N TRP A 26 -7.10 -3.10 2.57
CA TRP A 26 -8.21 -2.73 1.68
C TRP A 26 -9.53 -3.41 2.08
N TYR A 27 -9.50 -4.67 2.51
CA TYR A 27 -10.66 -5.33 3.10
C TYR A 27 -11.15 -4.62 4.37
N GLN A 28 -10.24 -4.16 5.22
CA GLN A 28 -10.60 -3.38 6.40
C GLN A 28 -11.25 -2.05 6.02
N LEU A 29 -10.72 -1.33 5.03
CA LEU A 29 -11.31 -0.09 4.51
C LEU A 29 -12.70 -0.33 3.92
N LEU A 30 -12.89 -1.46 3.22
CA LEU A 30 -14.17 -1.84 2.64
C LEU A 30 -15.19 -2.15 3.74
N HIS A 31 -14.79 -2.88 4.78
CA HIS A 31 -15.66 -3.17 5.92
C HIS A 31 -16.05 -1.91 6.69
N LEU A 32 -15.16 -0.93 6.77
CA LEU A 32 -15.42 0.38 7.37
C LEU A 32 -16.24 1.32 6.46
N GLY A 33 -16.55 0.93 5.22
CA GLY A 33 -17.32 1.74 4.27
C GLY A 33 -16.57 2.97 3.75
N ILE A 34 -15.24 2.98 3.87
CA ILE A 34 -14.36 4.09 3.45
C ILE A 34 -13.38 3.68 2.35
N ALA A 35 -13.53 2.47 1.79
CA ALA A 35 -12.77 2.05 0.62
C ALA A 35 -13.14 2.94 -0.58
N PRO A 36 -12.17 3.62 -1.20
CA PRO A 36 -12.45 4.48 -2.34
C PRO A 36 -12.68 3.66 -3.62
N GLY A 37 -13.45 4.18 -4.57
CA GLY A 37 -13.63 3.52 -5.88
C GLY A 37 -12.34 3.49 -6.71
N SER A 38 -11.48 4.49 -6.51
CA SER A 38 -10.13 4.54 -7.05
C SER A 38 -9.16 5.03 -5.98
N TRP A 39 -7.93 4.52 -5.95
CA TRP A 39 -6.96 4.97 -4.95
C TRP A 39 -6.58 6.45 -5.12
N SER A 40 -6.71 6.98 -6.33
CA SER A 40 -6.58 8.42 -6.63
C SER A 40 -7.66 9.29 -5.95
N GLU A 41 -8.81 8.71 -5.61
CA GLU A 41 -9.91 9.36 -4.88
C GLU A 41 -9.92 8.99 -3.40
N ALA A 42 -8.86 8.34 -2.91
CA ALA A 42 -8.76 7.95 -1.52
C ALA A 42 -8.84 9.19 -0.60
N VAL A 43 -9.82 9.17 0.30
CA VAL A 43 -9.92 10.19 1.35
C VAL A 43 -8.74 10.08 2.32
N VAL A 44 -8.35 11.21 2.92
CA VAL A 44 -7.22 11.29 3.86
C VAL A 44 -7.27 10.21 4.95
N ASN A 45 -8.45 9.85 5.44
CA ASN A 45 -8.61 8.78 6.43
C ASN A 45 -8.18 7.39 5.91
N ALA A 46 -8.54 7.06 4.67
CA ALA A 46 -8.15 5.78 4.05
C ALA A 46 -6.65 5.74 3.78
N LEU A 47 -6.07 6.86 3.35
CA LEU A 47 -4.64 7.04 3.14
C LEU A 47 -3.85 6.88 4.44
N ASN A 48 -4.26 7.59 5.49
CA ASN A 48 -3.59 7.54 6.79
C ASN A 48 -3.64 6.13 7.40
N LEU A 49 -4.78 5.43 7.29
CA LEU A 49 -4.89 4.05 7.76
C LEU A 49 -3.94 3.13 6.99
N TYR A 50 -3.93 3.23 5.66
CA TYR A 50 -3.05 2.43 4.83
C TYR A 50 -1.58 2.69 5.12
N GLU A 51 -1.18 3.95 5.16
CA GLU A 51 0.19 4.37 5.47
C GLU A 51 0.60 3.91 6.87
N PHE A 52 -0.23 4.15 7.89
CA PHE A 52 0.06 3.74 9.26
C PHE A 52 0.30 2.24 9.38
N HIS A 53 -0.57 1.42 8.78
CA HIS A 53 -0.44 -0.03 8.85
C HIS A 53 0.76 -0.53 8.05
N MET A 54 0.98 0.00 6.84
CA MET A 54 2.10 -0.38 5.97
C MET A 54 3.45 0.01 6.58
N CYS A 55 3.62 1.25 7.04
CA CYS A 55 4.86 1.74 7.66
C CYS A 55 5.17 1.03 8.98
N ARG A 56 4.14 0.66 9.76
CA ARG A 56 4.32 -0.11 10.99
C ARG A 56 4.78 -1.54 10.73
N ARG A 57 4.28 -2.17 9.66
CA ARG A 57 4.63 -3.56 9.30
C ARG A 57 5.96 -3.63 8.54
N PHE A 58 6.22 -2.63 7.70
CA PHE A 58 7.41 -2.53 6.88
C PHE A 58 8.11 -1.18 7.17
N PRO A 59 8.96 -1.13 8.20
CA PRO A 59 9.66 0.11 8.59
C PRO A 59 10.52 0.71 7.48
N LEU A 60 10.95 -0.09 6.49
CA LEU A 60 11.68 0.39 5.31
C LEU A 60 10.90 1.46 4.53
N LEU A 61 9.55 1.38 4.55
CA LEU A 61 8.68 2.36 3.91
C LEU A 61 8.63 3.69 4.69
N SER A 62 8.88 3.66 6.00
CA SER A 62 8.93 4.84 6.87
C SER A 62 10.29 5.54 6.87
N LEU A 63 11.36 4.82 6.51
CA LEU A 63 12.74 5.33 6.51
C LEU A 63 13.10 6.01 5.20
N CYS A 64 12.47 5.60 4.11
CA CYS A 64 12.51 6.38 2.89
C CYS A 64 11.63 7.62 3.03
N GLU A 65 12.02 8.75 2.45
CA GLU A 65 11.11 9.84 2.05
C GLU A 65 10.11 9.36 0.95
N SER A 66 9.53 8.17 1.12
CA SER A 66 8.82 7.38 0.10
C SER A 66 7.48 6.86 0.59
N THR A 67 6.69 7.72 1.21
CA THR A 67 5.23 7.63 1.13
C THR A 67 4.76 7.43 -0.32
N TRP A 68 5.49 8.00 -1.29
CA TRP A 68 5.23 7.80 -2.72
C TRP A 68 5.37 6.35 -3.19
N LYS A 69 6.26 5.51 -2.59
CA LYS A 69 6.39 4.08 -2.96
C LYS A 69 5.22 3.24 -2.44
N ALA A 70 4.77 3.50 -1.21
CA ALA A 70 3.57 2.88 -0.67
C ALA A 70 2.33 3.26 -1.50
N PHE A 71 2.25 4.52 -1.93
CA PHE A 71 1.27 5.00 -2.89
C PHE A 71 1.37 4.33 -4.25
N GLN A 72 2.56 4.18 -4.81
CA GLN A 72 2.78 3.53 -6.11
C GLN A 72 2.28 2.09 -6.11
N ILE A 73 2.64 1.31 -5.08
CA ILE A 73 2.16 -0.08 -4.91
C ILE A 73 0.64 -0.11 -4.86
N CYS A 74 0.04 0.86 -4.16
CA CYS A 74 -1.40 0.92 -4.05
C CYS A 74 -2.05 1.32 -5.38
N THR A 75 -1.58 2.37 -6.05
CA THR A 75 -2.09 2.81 -7.36
C THR A 75 -1.98 1.71 -8.41
N ASP A 76 -0.87 0.99 -8.46
CA ASP A 76 -0.62 -0.06 -9.45
C ASP A 76 -1.48 -1.32 -9.21
N ASN A 77 -1.77 -1.66 -7.95
CA ASN A 77 -2.43 -2.94 -7.60
C ASN A 77 -3.89 -2.81 -7.16
N TYR A 78 -4.33 -1.64 -6.69
CA TYR A 78 -5.68 -1.44 -6.16
C TYR A 78 -6.75 -1.59 -7.25
N SER A 79 -6.51 -1.02 -8.44
CA SER A 79 -7.45 -1.14 -9.58
C SER A 79 -7.66 -2.60 -10.00
N SER A 80 -6.63 -3.44 -9.91
CA SER A 80 -6.74 -4.89 -10.20
C SER A 80 -7.53 -5.64 -9.13
N TRP A 81 -7.46 -5.21 -7.88
CA TRP A 81 -8.24 -5.79 -6.78
C TRP A 81 -9.70 -5.33 -6.80
N PHE A 82 -9.95 -4.04 -7.01
CA PHE A 82 -11.29 -3.44 -6.95
C PHE A 82 -12.17 -3.79 -8.16
N SER A 83 -11.57 -4.04 -9.32
CA SER A 83 -12.29 -4.48 -10.52
C SER A 83 -12.72 -5.96 -10.48
N LYS A 84 -12.48 -6.67 -9.37
CA LYS A 84 -12.69 -8.12 -9.23
C LYS A 84 -13.88 -8.42 -8.33
#